data_AF-A0A3N9U459-F1
#
_entry.id   AF-A0A3N9U459-F1
#
_cell.length_a   1.000
_cell.length_b   1.000
_cell.length_c   1.000
_cell.angle_alpha   90.00
_cell.angle_beta   90.00
_cell.angle_gamma   90.00
#
_symmetry.space_group_name_H-M   'P 1'
#
loop_
_entity.id
_entity.type
_entity.pdbx_description
1 polymer ?
#
loop_
_entity_poly.entity_id
_entity_poly.type
_entity_poly.pdbx_seq_one_letter_code
_entity_poly.pdbx_strand_id
1 'polypeptide(L)'
;MARQAAMLCQDSAFRLYLDRRRRHKFGMTEGTLPDGTHNEQDARDWLCAACGIQSRAELDHSPEAERTFHQIRTRFNHWRTRNRVTNQRTGNEGP
;
A
#
# COMPACT_ATOMS: atom_id res chain seq x y z
N MET A 1 -0.65 5.10 -16.72
CA MET A 1 -0.42 4.87 -15.27
C MET A 1 -1.67 4.97 -14.38
N ALA A 2 -2.65 5.84 -14.70
CA ALA A 2 -3.85 6.05 -13.88
C ALA A 2 -4.66 4.78 -13.54
N ARG A 3 -4.85 3.87 -14.50
CA ARG A 3 -5.56 2.59 -14.29
C ARG A 3 -4.81 1.66 -13.33
N GLN A 4 -3.49 1.56 -13.46
CA GLN A 4 -2.67 0.73 -12.56
C GLN A 4 -2.69 1.27 -11.14
N ALA A 5 -2.68 2.59 -10.96
CA ALA A 5 -2.88 3.22 -9.66
C ALA A 5 -4.24 2.87 -9.05
N ALA A 6 -5.32 2.93 -9.85
CA ALA A 6 -6.65 2.53 -9.39
C ALA A 6 -6.71 1.06 -8.96
N MET A 7 -6.16 0.13 -9.76
CA MET A 7 -6.06 -1.28 -9.40
C MET A 7 -5.28 -1.49 -8.08
N LEU A 8 -4.19 -0.74 -7.87
CA LEU A 8 -3.41 -0.81 -6.64
C LEU A 8 -4.19 -0.31 -5.42
N CYS A 9 -5.01 0.74 -5.57
CA CYS A 9 -5.88 1.26 -4.49
C CYS A 9 -6.99 0.26 -4.11
N GLN A 10 -7.39 -0.58 -5.07
CA GLN A 10 -8.38 -1.64 -4.86
C GLN A 10 -7.79 -2.90 -4.20
N ASP A 11 -6.48 -3.08 -4.27
CA ASP A 11 -5.81 -4.25 -3.71
C ASP A 11 -5.77 -4.21 -2.16
N SER A 12 -6.35 -5.23 -1.54
CA SER A 12 -6.42 -5.33 -0.07
C SER A 12 -5.04 -5.44 0.59
N ALA A 13 -4.02 -5.99 -0.08
CA ALA A 13 -2.68 -6.04 0.48
C ALA A 13 -2.01 -4.67 0.49
N PHE A 14 -2.33 -3.80 -0.48
CA PHE A 14 -1.88 -2.42 -0.45
C PHE A 14 -2.50 -1.62 0.71
N ARG A 15 -3.78 -1.85 1.00
CA ARG A 15 -4.46 -1.28 2.18
C ARG A 15 -3.80 -1.74 3.49
N LEU A 16 -3.48 -3.04 3.59
CA LEU A 16 -2.75 -3.61 4.74
C LEU A 16 -1.38 -2.93 4.95
N TYR A 17 -0.66 -2.67 3.86
CA TYR A 17 0.63 -1.97 3.91
C TYR A 17 0.50 -0.55 4.47
N LEU A 18 -0.56 0.18 4.09
CA LEU A 18 -0.84 1.51 4.63
C LEU A 18 -1.20 1.45 6.11
N ASP A 19 -2.02 0.48 6.52
CA ASP A 19 -2.37 0.27 7.93
C ASP A 19 -1.13 0.05 8.78
N ARG A 20 -0.23 -0.88 8.39
CA ARG A 20 1.02 -1.11 9.12
C ARG A 20 1.90 0.14 9.21
N ARG A 21 1.98 0.92 8.14
CA ARG A 21 2.76 2.16 8.13
C ARG A 21 2.15 3.21 9.04
N ARG A 22 0.83 3.37 9.02
CA ARG A 22 0.11 4.33 9.85
C ARG A 22 0.20 3.93 11.32
N ARG A 23 0.04 2.64 11.62
CA ARG A 23 0.21 2.07 12.94
C ARG A 23 1.61 2.38 13.52
N HIS A 24 2.65 2.20 12.72
CA HIS A 24 4.02 2.58 13.13
C HIS A 24 4.19 4.09 13.29
N LYS A 25 3.56 4.92 12.45
CA LYS A 25 3.67 6.39 12.52
C LYS A 25 2.98 6.97 13.76
N PHE A 26 1.82 6.42 14.14
CA PHE A 26 1.02 6.90 15.27
C PHE A 26 1.26 6.11 16.56
N GLY A 27 2.12 5.08 16.55
CA GLY A 27 2.37 4.23 17.71
C GLY A 27 1.14 3.45 18.19
N MET A 28 0.19 3.20 17.30
CA MET A 28 -1.09 2.56 17.64
C MET A 28 -0.94 1.03 17.76
N THR A 29 -1.78 0.41 18.58
CA THR A 29 -1.85 -1.06 18.71
C THR A 29 -2.94 -1.65 17.83
N GLU A 30 -2.91 -2.97 17.66
CA GLU A 30 -3.80 -3.78 16.79
C GLU A 30 -5.28 -3.51 17.07
N GLY A 31 -5.60 -3.18 18.32
CA GLY A 31 -6.95 -2.88 18.76
C GLY A 31 -7.45 -1.47 18.43
N THR A 32 -6.56 -0.52 18.13
CA THR A 32 -6.96 0.87 17.83
C THR A 32 -7.12 1.13 16.33
N LEU A 33 -6.34 0.42 15.51
CA LEU A 33 -6.40 0.52 14.06
C LEU A 33 -6.39 -0.90 13.47
N PRO A 34 -7.57 -1.52 13.27
CA PRO A 34 -7.63 -2.84 12.68
C PRO A 34 -7.12 -2.82 11.24
N ASP A 35 -6.52 -3.92 10.82
CA ASP A 35 -6.09 -4.14 9.44
C ASP A 35 -7.27 -4.01 8.48
N GLY A 36 -7.19 -3.09 7.50
CA GLY A 36 -8.28 -2.80 6.58
C GLY A 36 -9.11 -1.57 6.93
N THR A 37 -8.63 -0.72 7.86
CA THR A 37 -9.24 0.58 8.14
C THR A 37 -9.11 1.53 6.93
N HIS A 38 -8.07 1.35 6.12
CA HIS A 38 -7.90 2.13 4.89
C HIS A 38 -8.81 1.61 3.78
N ASN A 39 -9.61 2.52 3.22
CA ASN A 39 -10.47 2.26 2.06
C ASN A 39 -9.78 2.68 0.74
N GLU A 40 -10.47 2.50 -0.39
CA GLU A 40 -9.93 2.90 -1.70
C GLU A 40 -9.64 4.40 -1.78
N GLN A 41 -10.47 5.24 -1.15
CA GLN A 41 -10.28 6.69 -1.16
C GLN A 41 -9.01 7.11 -0.41
N ASP A 42 -8.76 6.53 0.77
CA ASP A 42 -7.54 6.79 1.54
C ASP A 42 -6.30 6.31 0.78
N ALA A 43 -6.37 5.11 0.16
CA ALA A 43 -5.26 4.61 -0.64
C ALA A 43 -4.95 5.51 -1.83
N ARG A 44 -5.99 6.04 -2.48
CA ARG A 44 -5.86 7.04 -3.55
C ARG A 44 -5.25 8.32 -3.04
N ASP A 45 -5.78 8.89 -1.96
CA ASP A 45 -5.33 10.16 -1.41
C ASP A 45 -3.85 10.08 -1.01
N TRP A 46 -3.48 9.00 -0.33
CA TRP A 46 -2.09 8.72 0.01
C TRP A 46 -1.21 8.59 -1.24
N LEU A 47 -1.68 7.91 -2.28
CA LEU A 47 -0.91 7.75 -3.52
C LEU A 47 -0.74 9.08 -4.25
N CYS A 48 -1.81 9.89 -4.31
CA CYS A 48 -1.80 11.24 -4.86
C CYS A 48 -0.79 12.12 -4.12
N ALA A 49 -0.88 12.19 -2.79
CA ALA A 49 0.04 12.93 -1.94
C ALA A 49 1.49 12.45 -2.08
N ALA A 50 1.70 11.13 -2.17
CA ALA A 50 3.04 10.56 -2.33
C ALA A 50 3.64 10.87 -3.71
N CYS A 51 2.82 10.90 -4.77
CA CYS A 51 3.25 11.23 -6.12
C CYS A 51 3.28 12.74 -6.41
N GLY A 52 2.81 13.58 -5.49
CA GLY A 52 2.73 15.04 -5.67
C GLY A 52 1.65 15.50 -6.64
N ILE A 53 0.60 14.69 -6.83
CA ILE A 53 -0.50 14.97 -7.77
C ILE A 53 -1.82 15.07 -7.02
N GLN A 54 -2.82 15.73 -7.61
CA GLN A 54 -4.15 15.82 -6.99
C GLN A 54 -5.08 14.70 -7.46
N SER A 55 -4.82 14.15 -8.64
CA SER A 55 -5.69 13.12 -9.23
C SER A 55 -4.91 12.02 -9.94
N ARG A 56 -5.47 10.80 -9.89
CA ARG A 56 -4.92 9.61 -10.57
C ARG A 56 -4.72 9.83 -12.08
N ALA A 57 -5.53 10.69 -12.70
CA ALA A 57 -5.40 11.05 -14.10
C ALA A 57 -4.04 11.71 -14.41
N GLU A 58 -3.50 12.50 -13.47
CA GLU A 58 -2.24 13.21 -13.66
C GLU A 58 -1.02 12.30 -13.68
N LEU A 59 -1.12 11.07 -13.16
CA LEU A 59 -0.05 10.08 -13.30
C LEU A 59 0.29 9.79 -14.77
N ASP A 60 -0.67 9.94 -15.68
CA ASP A 60 -0.44 9.70 -17.11
C ASP A 60 0.24 10.87 -17.81
N HIS A 61 0.09 12.07 -17.25
CA HIS A 61 0.62 13.31 -17.82
C HIS A 61 1.97 13.72 -17.20
N SER A 62 2.27 13.24 -15.99
CA SER A 62 3.44 13.66 -15.22
C SER A 62 4.48 12.53 -15.08
N PRO A 63 5.65 12.63 -15.76
CA PRO A 63 6.71 11.61 -15.64
C PRO A 63 7.30 11.52 -14.22
N GLU A 64 7.28 12.62 -13.45
CA GLU A 64 7.72 12.62 -12.06
C GLU A 64 6.80 11.78 -11.15
N ALA A 65 5.49 11.90 -11.37
CA ALA A 65 4.48 11.11 -10.67
C ALA A 65 4.60 9.62 -11.02
N GLU A 66 4.82 9.31 -12.30
CA GLU A 66 5.09 7.94 -12.75
C GLU A 66 6.32 7.35 -12.03
N ARG A 67 7.45 8.06 -12.04
CA ARG A 67 8.69 7.58 -11.40
C ARG A 67 8.49 7.32 -9.91
N THR A 68 7.69 8.15 -9.24
CA THR A 68 7.35 7.95 -7.83
C THR A 68 6.44 6.76 -7.62
N PHE A 69 5.42 6.59 -8.46
CA PHE A 69 4.54 5.43 -8.48
C PHE A 69 5.31 4.12 -8.66
N HIS A 70 6.27 4.09 -9.59
CA HIS A 70 7.13 2.93 -9.81
C HIS A 70 7.94 2.56 -8.56
N GLN A 71 8.50 3.55 -7.85
CA GLN A 71 9.22 3.31 -6.60
C GLN A 71 8.30 2.74 -5.50
N ILE A 72 7.09 3.29 -5.36
CA ILE A 72 6.08 2.79 -4.42
C ILE A 72 5.72 1.34 -4.76
N ARG A 73 5.45 1.06 -6.03
CA ARG A 73 5.08 -0.28 -6.50
C ARG A 73 6.19 -1.30 -6.24
N THR A 74 7.44 -0.93 -6.49
CA THR A 74 8.61 -1.79 -6.19
C THR A 74 8.75 -2.05 -4.69
N ARG A 75 8.63 -1.02 -3.84
CA ARG A 75 8.67 -1.17 -2.38
C ARG A 75 7.53 -2.05 -1.88
N PHE A 76 6.32 -1.82 -2.38
CA PHE A 76 5.14 -2.64 -2.06
C PHE A 76 5.35 -4.09 -2.49
N ASN A 77 5.86 -4.35 -3.70
CA ASN A 77 6.11 -5.72 -4.16
C ASN A 77 7.15 -6.43 -3.30
N HIS A 78 8.23 -5.74 -2.92
CA HIS A 78 9.22 -6.28 -1.96
C HIS A 78 8.59 -6.62 -0.60
N TRP A 79 7.78 -5.71 -0.06
CA TRP A 79 7.06 -5.94 1.19
C TRP A 79 6.05 -7.08 1.07
N ARG A 80 5.34 -7.20 -0.07
CA ARG A 80 4.37 -8.25 -0.37
C ARG A 80 5.05 -9.61 -0.45
N THR A 81 6.21 -9.71 -1.09
CA THR A 81 6.99 -10.96 -1.14
C THR A 81 7.43 -11.37 0.27
N ARG A 82 7.91 -10.42 1.09
CA ARG A 82 8.25 -10.70 2.49
C ARG A 82 7.03 -11.11 3.33
N ASN A 83 5.87 -10.49 3.11
CA ASN A 83 4.64 -10.80 3.85
C ASN A 83 3.95 -12.10 3.40
N ARG A 84 4.03 -12.45 2.11
CA ARG A 84 3.56 -13.75 1.60
C ARG A 84 4.37 -14.92 2.18
N VAL A 85 5.65 -14.69 2.51
CA VAL A 85 6.49 -15.69 3.20
C VAL A 85 6.10 -15.80 4.67
N THR A 86 5.74 -14.70 5.35
CA THR A 86 5.36 -14.74 6.77
C THR A 86 3.94 -15.29 6.99
N ASN A 87 3.01 -15.11 6.05
CA ASN A 87 1.65 -15.68 6.14
C ASN A 87 1.58 -17.19 5.80
N GLN A 88 2.73 -17.85 5.64
CA GLN A 88 2.85 -19.30 5.41
C GLN A 88 3.76 -19.99 6.45
N ARG A 89 4.10 -19.31 7.56
CA ARG A 89 4.97 -19.88 8.62
C ARG A 89 4.29 -20.09 9.98
N THR A 90 2.96 -20.09 10.02
CA THR A 90 2.16 -20.54 11.18
C THR A 90 1.42 -21.84 10.85
N GLY A 91 2.16 -22.83 10.35
CA GLY A 91 1.58 -24.11 9.95
C GLY A 91 2.64 -25.16 9.66
N ASN A 92 3.56 -25.41 10.62
CA ASN A 92 4.24 -26.69 10.85
C ASN A 92 5.27 -26.53 11.98
N GLU A 93 4.82 -26.71 13.21
CA GLU A 93 5.67 -27.21 14.29
C GLU A 93 5.09 -28.56 14.71
N GLY A 94 5.86 -29.63 14.49
CA GLY A 94 5.55 -31.00 14.90
C GLY A 94 6.65 -31.94 14.44
N PRO A 95 7.57 -32.30 15.35
CA PRO A 95 7.81 -33.71 15.66
C PRO A 95 7.22 -34.11 17.01
#